data_AF-A0A927V0U8-F1
#
_entry.id   AF-A0A927V0U8-F1
#
_cell.length_a   1.000
_cell.length_b   1.000
_cell.length_c   1.000
_cell.angle_alpha   90.00
_cell.angle_beta   90.00
_cell.angle_gamma   90.00
#
_symmetry.space_group_name_H-M   'P 1'
#
loop_
_entity.id
_entity.type
_entity.pdbx_description
1 polymer ?
#
loop_
_entity_poly.entity_id
_entity_poly.type
_entity_poly.pdbx_seq_one_letter_code
_entity_poly.pdbx_strand_id
1 'polypeptide(L)'
;MSKPEYQILKKYLIITLIGFLVLLMGRGIGTGMQIYPPYQPDAGVGPEFQYYTLNTFYGARVNWETENIAYTGYRFPLFALAGYVLIIMGFGKLSTRSKVFSIGKVMCIGAVGCVAVLNVLPFLLNGTRLCWVTLLLGIAALGFEISAGYFLLCGMCNVLYGIAFKTDRVLMAIVWCLAVLCRIVVFVTTWVQLGGLTFVYNIILFWLWIFFLYCIWKLNEFITGEISMKD
;
A
#
# COMPACT_ATOMS: atom_id res chain seq x y z
N MET A 1 -7.59 -2.52 -32.91
CA MET A 1 -6.87 -1.46 -32.16
C MET A 1 -5.65 -1.05 -32.96
N SER A 2 -5.31 0.23 -32.99
CA SER A 2 -4.13 0.69 -33.73
C SER A 2 -2.84 0.41 -32.94
N LYS A 3 -1.73 0.08 -33.64
CA LYS A 3 -0.39 -0.07 -33.01
C LYS A 3 -0.01 1.04 -32.01
N PRO A 4 -0.32 2.34 -32.23
CA PRO A 4 0.00 3.37 -31.24
C PRO A 4 -0.79 3.25 -29.93
N GLU A 5 -2.05 2.81 -29.96
CA GLU A 5 -2.84 2.67 -28.73
C GLU A 5 -2.37 1.51 -27.83
N TYR A 6 -1.85 0.44 -28.44
CA TYR A 6 -1.19 -0.67 -27.75
C TYR A 6 0.00 -0.18 -26.91
N GLN A 7 0.90 0.58 -27.54
CA GLN A 7 2.13 1.06 -26.90
C GLN A 7 1.82 1.99 -25.73
N ILE A 8 0.76 2.77 -25.86
CA ILE A 8 0.26 3.61 -24.78
C ILE A 8 -0.22 2.76 -23.59
N LEU A 9 -1.07 1.76 -23.81
CA LEU A 9 -1.56 0.91 -22.72
C LEU A 9 -0.42 0.14 -22.01
N LYS A 10 0.54 -0.39 -22.79
CA LYS A 10 1.74 -1.04 -22.26
C LYS A 10 2.48 -0.12 -21.31
N LYS A 11 2.75 1.12 -21.74
CA LYS A 11 3.40 2.13 -20.91
C LYS A 11 2.66 2.36 -19.58
N TYR A 12 1.33 2.51 -19.60
CA TYR A 12 0.56 2.75 -18.38
C TYR A 12 0.44 1.53 -17.47
N LEU A 13 0.47 0.31 -18.02
CA LEU A 13 0.62 -0.91 -17.21
C LEU A 13 1.97 -0.90 -16.48
N ILE A 14 3.06 -0.62 -17.19
CA ILE A 14 4.40 -0.53 -16.60
C ILE A 14 4.45 0.52 -15.49
N ILE A 15 3.90 1.71 -15.74
CA ILE A 15 3.78 2.78 -14.72
C ILE A 15 3.03 2.29 -13.49
N THR A 16 1.95 1.52 -13.67
CA THR A 16 1.18 0.94 -12.56
C THR A 16 2.04 -0.03 -11.74
N LEU A 17 2.75 -0.95 -12.41
CA LEU A 17 3.61 -1.93 -11.75
C LEU A 17 4.76 -1.26 -10.98
N ILE A 18 5.39 -0.23 -11.57
CA ILE A 18 6.40 0.59 -10.88
C ILE A 18 5.77 1.28 -9.67
N GLY A 19 4.56 1.81 -9.78
CA GLY A 19 3.85 2.42 -8.66
C GLY A 19 3.69 1.46 -7.47
N PHE A 20 3.30 0.20 -7.72
CA PHE A 20 3.25 -0.82 -6.68
C PHE A 20 4.62 -1.16 -6.09
N LEU A 21 5.69 -1.22 -6.91
CA LEU A 21 7.05 -1.39 -6.39
C LEU A 21 7.48 -0.24 -5.47
N VAL A 22 7.19 1.00 -5.85
CA VAL A 22 7.52 2.18 -5.04
C VAL A 22 6.75 2.17 -3.72
N LEU A 23 5.49 1.68 -3.70
CA LEU A 23 4.74 1.51 -2.45
C LEU A 23 5.43 0.54 -1.48
N LEU A 24 6.08 -0.53 -1.97
CA LEU A 24 6.82 -1.47 -1.12
C LEU A 24 8.03 -0.84 -0.42
N MET A 25 8.59 0.21 -1.03
CA MET A 25 9.67 0.98 -0.42
C MET A 25 9.17 1.97 0.65
N GLY A 26 7.85 2.03 0.88
CA GLY A 26 7.07 3.04 1.60
C GLY A 26 7.35 3.25 3.09
N ARG A 27 8.59 3.11 3.56
CA ARG A 27 9.00 3.68 4.85
C ARG A 27 9.09 5.20 4.69
N GLY A 28 8.37 5.92 5.55
CA GLY A 28 8.41 7.39 5.58
C GLY A 28 9.84 7.90 5.82
N ILE A 29 10.23 8.96 5.11
CA ILE A 29 11.54 9.59 5.26
C ILE A 29 11.51 10.44 6.52
N GLY A 30 12.42 10.17 7.45
CA GLY A 30 12.60 11.00 8.63
C GLY A 30 13.17 12.36 8.22
N THR A 31 12.42 13.42 8.48
CA THR A 31 12.81 14.79 8.10
C THR A 31 13.60 15.52 9.19
N GLY A 32 13.75 14.91 10.38
CA GLY A 32 14.40 15.53 11.54
C GLY A 32 13.61 16.69 12.17
N MET A 33 12.54 17.15 11.53
CA MET A 33 11.71 18.26 12.00
C MET A 33 10.68 17.78 13.03
N GLN A 34 10.66 18.41 14.20
CA GLN A 34 9.57 18.24 15.16
C GLN A 34 8.46 19.22 14.84
N ILE A 35 7.46 18.74 14.08
CA ILE A 35 6.30 19.58 13.70
C ILE A 35 5.07 19.32 14.56
N TYR A 36 4.98 18.15 15.19
CA TYR A 36 3.81 17.76 15.95
C TYR A 36 3.81 18.40 17.35
N PRO A 37 2.65 18.87 17.85
CA PRO A 37 2.52 19.31 19.23
C PRO A 37 2.94 18.22 20.23
N PRO A 38 3.33 18.57 21.46
CA PRO A 38 3.65 17.57 22.49
C PRO A 38 2.48 16.61 22.73
N TYR A 39 2.78 15.31 22.78
CA TYR A 39 1.79 14.29 23.15
C TYR A 39 1.54 14.30 24.65
N GLN A 40 0.29 14.15 25.05
CA GLN A 40 -0.13 14.07 26.45
C GLN A 40 -0.62 12.65 26.73
N PRO A 41 0.15 11.83 27.48
CA PRO A 41 -0.29 10.51 27.89
C PRO A 41 -1.57 10.59 28.71
N ASP A 42 -2.46 9.62 28.48
CA ASP A 42 -3.75 9.53 29.16
C ASP A 42 -3.89 8.12 29.75
N ALA A 43 -4.37 8.02 31.00
CA ALA A 43 -4.52 6.76 31.72
C ALA A 43 -5.65 5.86 31.16
N GLY A 44 -6.45 6.34 30.21
CA GLY A 44 -7.54 5.58 29.61
C GLY A 44 -7.15 4.35 28.79
N VAL A 45 -5.88 4.19 28.39
CA VAL A 45 -5.34 2.96 27.74
C VAL A 45 -3.88 2.72 28.15
N GLY A 46 -3.44 1.46 28.07
CA GLY A 46 -2.06 1.08 28.42
C GLY A 46 -0.99 1.89 27.65
N PRO A 47 0.15 2.20 28.29
CA PRO A 47 1.21 3.00 27.69
C PRO A 47 1.82 2.33 26.45
N GLU A 48 1.81 0.99 26.37
CA GLU A 48 2.29 0.24 25.21
C GLU A 48 1.44 0.50 23.97
N PHE A 49 0.11 0.50 24.09
CA PHE A 49 -0.79 0.78 22.98
C PHE A 49 -0.57 2.19 22.43
N GLN A 50 -0.40 3.18 23.33
CA GLN A 50 -0.12 4.56 22.96
C GLN A 50 1.22 4.66 22.26
N TYR A 51 2.27 4.08 22.84
CA TYR A 51 3.61 4.08 22.29
C TYR A 51 3.67 3.40 20.92
N TYR A 52 3.15 2.18 20.78
CA TYR A 52 3.16 1.41 19.53
C TYR A 52 2.49 2.19 18.41
N THR A 53 1.30 2.74 18.67
CA THR A 53 0.57 3.53 17.68
C THR A 53 1.36 4.77 17.27
N LEU A 54 1.85 5.55 18.22
CA LEU A 54 2.56 6.80 17.92
C LEU A 54 3.94 6.54 17.30
N ASN A 55 4.63 5.45 17.65
CA ASN A 55 5.88 5.07 17.02
C ASN A 55 5.67 4.70 15.55
N THR A 56 4.68 3.86 15.26
CA THR A 56 4.42 3.37 13.91
C THR A 56 4.08 4.50 12.95
N PHE A 57 3.14 5.37 13.34
CA PHE A 57 2.63 6.42 12.43
C PHE A 57 3.41 7.74 12.51
N TYR A 58 3.98 8.08 13.68
CA TYR A 58 4.59 9.39 13.92
C TYR A 58 6.06 9.33 14.36
N GLY A 59 6.64 8.14 14.52
CA GLY A 59 8.04 8.01 14.96
C GLY A 59 8.28 8.51 16.38
N ALA A 60 7.32 8.33 17.27
CA ALA A 60 7.50 8.61 18.69
C ALA A 60 8.50 7.63 19.36
N ARG A 61 9.17 8.11 20.41
CA ARG A 61 9.96 7.30 21.34
C ARG A 61 9.35 7.41 22.74
N VAL A 62 9.62 6.42 23.57
CA VAL A 62 9.16 6.37 24.96
C VAL A 62 10.35 6.27 25.90
N ASN A 63 10.30 7.00 27.01
CA ASN A 63 11.14 6.76 28.17
C ASN A 63 10.35 5.89 29.15
N TRP A 64 10.72 4.61 29.27
CA TRP A 64 10.00 3.65 30.12
C TRP A 64 10.11 3.92 31.62
N GLU A 65 11.12 4.68 32.07
CA GLU A 65 11.25 5.04 33.49
C GLU A 65 10.22 6.09 33.92
N THR A 66 9.77 6.92 32.98
CA THR A 66 8.85 8.04 33.26
C THR A 66 7.55 7.96 32.45
N GLU A 67 7.37 6.87 31.68
CA GLU A 67 6.30 6.65 30.70
C GLU A 67 6.05 7.83 29.74
N ASN A 68 7.05 8.68 29.55
CA ASN A 68 6.94 9.85 28.70
C ASN A 68 7.12 9.48 27.24
N ILE A 69 6.12 9.78 26.42
CA ILE A 69 6.13 9.55 24.97
C ILE A 69 6.35 10.88 24.25
N ALA A 70 7.36 10.94 23.39
CA ALA A 70 7.72 12.14 22.64
C ALA A 70 7.98 11.85 21.16
N TYR A 71 7.56 12.75 20.27
CA TYR A 71 7.84 12.66 18.84
C TYR A 71 9.31 12.98 18.56
N THR A 72 9.99 12.12 17.78
CA THR A 72 11.41 12.33 17.46
C THR A 72 11.67 12.98 16.11
N GLY A 73 10.63 13.11 15.28
CA GLY A 73 10.71 13.80 14.00
C GLY A 73 9.63 13.34 13.04
N TYR A 74 9.23 14.24 12.16
CA TYR A 74 8.20 14.01 11.17
C TYR A 74 8.66 13.00 10.11
N ARG A 75 7.85 11.96 9.90
CA ARG A 75 8.05 10.95 8.86
C ARG A 75 7.20 11.29 7.65
N PHE A 76 7.81 11.86 6.62
CA PHE A 76 7.09 12.22 5.41
C PHE A 76 6.91 10.97 4.51
N PRO A 77 5.68 10.60 4.13
CA PRO A 77 5.41 9.39 3.35
C PRO A 77 5.67 9.57 1.84
N LEU A 78 6.84 10.08 1.45
CA LEU A 78 7.18 10.43 0.07
C LEU A 78 6.96 9.27 -0.92
N PHE A 79 7.57 8.11 -0.63
CA PHE A 79 7.48 6.95 -1.51
C PHE A 79 6.05 6.41 -1.61
N ALA A 80 5.31 6.40 -0.51
CA ALA A 80 3.90 5.99 -0.54
C ALA A 80 3.09 6.92 -1.47
N LEU A 81 3.23 8.23 -1.33
CA LEU A 81 2.54 9.21 -2.17
C LEU A 81 2.94 9.08 -3.65
N ALA A 82 4.24 8.97 -3.93
CA ALA A 82 4.75 8.78 -5.29
C ALA A 82 4.20 7.49 -5.92
N GLY A 83 4.18 6.38 -5.18
CA GLY A 83 3.61 5.12 -5.62
C GLY A 83 2.12 5.25 -5.96
N TYR A 84 1.33 5.88 -5.10
CA TYR A 84 -0.09 6.11 -5.36
C TYR A 84 -0.35 6.98 -6.58
N VAL A 85 0.43 8.05 -6.80
CA VAL A 85 0.31 8.91 -7.99
C VAL A 85 0.53 8.10 -9.27
N LEU A 86 1.57 7.26 -9.31
CA LEU A 86 1.85 6.40 -10.46
C LEU A 86 0.72 5.39 -10.71
N ILE A 87 0.18 4.76 -9.65
CA ILE A 87 -0.94 3.82 -9.79
C ILE A 87 -2.21 4.53 -10.27
N ILE A 88 -2.51 5.72 -9.75
CA ILE A 88 -3.68 6.53 -10.17
C ILE A 88 -3.59 6.88 -11.65
N MET A 89 -2.42 7.31 -12.13
CA MET A 89 -2.17 7.57 -13.55
C MET A 89 -2.37 6.32 -14.41
N GLY A 90 -1.79 5.21 -13.97
CA GLY A 90 -1.86 3.90 -14.64
C GLY A 90 -3.29 3.37 -14.76
N PHE A 91 -3.99 3.25 -13.62
CA PHE A 91 -5.39 2.86 -13.56
C PHE A 91 -6.32 3.81 -14.32
N GLY A 92 -6.03 5.10 -14.29
CA GLY A 92 -6.74 6.10 -15.10
C GLY A 92 -6.75 5.72 -16.57
N LYS A 93 -5.61 5.36 -17.15
CA LYS A 93 -5.56 4.95 -18.57
C LYS A 93 -6.09 3.54 -18.79
N LEU A 94 -5.78 2.58 -17.91
CA LEU A 94 -6.26 1.20 -18.03
C LEU A 94 -7.79 1.09 -17.90
N SER A 95 -8.45 2.07 -17.28
CA SER A 95 -9.91 2.12 -17.16
C SER A 95 -10.66 2.14 -18.49
N THR A 96 -9.99 2.50 -19.60
CA THR A 96 -10.57 2.42 -20.94
C THR A 96 -10.78 0.97 -21.40
N ARG A 97 -10.10 0.00 -20.78
CA ARG A 97 -10.24 -1.44 -21.09
C ARG A 97 -11.19 -2.15 -20.13
N SER A 98 -11.21 -1.75 -18.87
CA SER A 98 -12.08 -2.34 -17.86
C SER A 98 -12.44 -1.31 -16.80
N LYS A 99 -13.74 -1.15 -16.53
CA LYS A 99 -14.23 -0.23 -15.48
C LYS A 99 -13.71 -0.59 -14.08
N VAL A 100 -13.26 -1.83 -13.88
CA VAL A 100 -12.66 -2.32 -12.62
C VAL A 100 -11.45 -1.47 -12.22
N PHE A 101 -10.61 -1.04 -13.17
CA PHE A 101 -9.47 -0.16 -12.86
C PHE A 101 -9.90 1.22 -12.37
N SER A 102 -11.09 1.71 -12.78
CA SER A 102 -11.64 2.95 -12.25
C SER A 102 -11.95 2.84 -10.76
N ILE A 103 -12.47 1.68 -10.32
CA ILE A 103 -12.71 1.41 -8.89
C ILE A 103 -11.37 1.31 -8.15
N GLY A 104 -10.39 0.60 -8.71
CA GLY A 104 -9.03 0.54 -8.15
C GLY A 104 -8.42 1.93 -7.96
N LYS A 105 -8.63 2.85 -8.91
CA LYS A 105 -8.17 4.24 -8.81
C LYS A 105 -8.81 4.96 -7.62
N VAL A 106 -10.12 4.78 -7.40
CA VAL A 106 -10.82 5.35 -6.24
C VAL A 106 -10.25 4.80 -4.93
N MET A 107 -9.90 3.51 -4.86
CA MET A 107 -9.25 2.93 -3.69
C MET A 107 -7.90 3.60 -3.41
N CYS A 108 -7.07 3.85 -4.42
CA CYS A 108 -5.81 4.59 -4.24
C CYS A 108 -6.03 6.03 -3.75
N ILE A 109 -7.04 6.73 -4.26
CA ILE A 109 -7.40 8.07 -3.78
C ILE A 109 -7.83 8.02 -2.31
N GLY A 110 -8.61 7.01 -1.92
CA GLY A 110 -8.98 6.76 -0.52
C GLY A 110 -7.77 6.52 0.38
N ALA A 111 -6.80 5.73 -0.08
CA ALA A 111 -5.55 5.50 0.64
C ALA A 111 -4.75 6.80 0.83
N VAL A 112 -4.60 7.62 -0.22
CA VAL A 112 -3.95 8.94 -0.13
C VAL A 112 -4.68 9.84 0.86
N GLY A 113 -6.01 9.85 0.82
CA GLY A 113 -6.83 10.61 1.77
C GLY A 113 -6.58 10.19 3.22
N CYS A 114 -6.54 8.88 3.50
CA CYS A 114 -6.23 8.36 4.83
C CYS A 114 -4.83 8.79 5.29
N VAL A 115 -3.82 8.66 4.41
CA VAL A 115 -2.45 9.09 4.71
C VAL A 115 -2.39 10.60 4.98
N ALA A 116 -3.09 11.42 4.19
CA ALA A 116 -3.14 12.86 4.40
C ALA A 116 -3.76 13.21 5.76
N VAL A 117 -4.90 12.61 6.10
CA VAL A 117 -5.57 12.82 7.39
C VAL A 117 -4.69 12.36 8.55
N LEU A 118 -4.02 11.20 8.43
CA LEU A 118 -3.07 10.70 9.44
C LEU A 118 -2.01 11.74 9.80
N ASN A 119 -1.48 12.47 8.81
CA ASN A 119 -0.45 13.51 9.03
C ASN A 119 -0.98 14.78 9.72
N VAL A 120 -2.30 15.03 9.69
CA VAL A 120 -2.92 16.20 10.31
C VAL A 120 -3.45 15.88 11.72
N LEU A 121 -3.79 14.62 12.00
CA LEU A 121 -4.41 14.21 13.26
C LEU A 121 -3.69 14.69 14.54
N PRO A 122 -2.35 14.66 14.66
CA PRO A 122 -1.67 15.11 15.88
C PRO A 122 -1.84 16.61 16.19
N PHE A 123 -2.28 17.41 15.22
CA PHE A 123 -2.60 18.83 15.43
C PHE A 123 -4.03 19.05 15.93
N LEU A 124 -4.91 18.06 15.73
CA LEU A 124 -6.34 18.15 16.03
C LEU A 124 -6.73 17.38 17.29
N LEU A 125 -6.07 16.25 17.53
CA LEU A 125 -6.36 15.32 18.62
C LEU A 125 -5.10 15.04 19.43
N ASN A 126 -5.29 14.68 20.70
CA ASN A 126 -4.22 14.27 21.61
C ASN A 126 -4.72 13.13 22.51
N GLY A 127 -3.80 12.51 23.26
CA GLY A 127 -4.08 11.43 24.20
C GLY A 127 -4.72 10.20 23.56
N THR A 128 -5.53 9.49 24.34
CA THR A 128 -6.18 8.22 23.95
C THR A 128 -6.97 8.32 22.64
N ARG A 129 -7.66 9.44 22.42
CA ARG A 129 -8.46 9.67 21.19
C ARG A 129 -7.60 9.67 19.94
N LEU A 130 -6.43 10.31 20.00
CA LEU A 130 -5.49 10.33 18.88
C LEU A 130 -5.07 8.89 18.53
N CYS A 131 -4.71 8.08 19.53
CA CYS A 131 -4.25 6.71 19.30
C CYS A 131 -5.33 5.84 18.64
N TRP A 132 -6.57 5.85 19.14
CA TRP A 132 -7.65 5.06 18.56
C TRP A 132 -7.98 5.45 17.12
N VAL A 133 -8.14 6.76 16.85
CA VAL A 133 -8.47 7.25 15.51
C VAL A 133 -7.32 6.97 14.54
N THR A 134 -6.07 7.15 14.98
CA THR A 134 -4.88 6.86 14.17
C THR A 134 -4.81 5.39 13.79
N LEU A 135 -5.03 4.48 14.75
CA LEU A 135 -4.97 3.03 14.49
C LEU A 135 -6.07 2.61 13.51
N LEU A 136 -7.32 3.06 13.72
CA LEU A 136 -8.44 2.74 12.84
C LEU A 136 -8.22 3.27 11.42
N LEU A 137 -7.69 4.49 11.29
CA LEU A 137 -7.39 5.09 10.00
C LEU A 137 -6.20 4.40 9.31
N GLY A 138 -5.22 3.92 10.08
CA GLY A 138 -4.14 3.07 9.59
C GLY A 138 -4.63 1.73 9.03
N ILE A 139 -5.58 1.09 9.72
CA ILE A 139 -6.25 -0.14 9.24
C ILE A 139 -7.06 0.16 7.97
N ALA A 140 -7.79 1.28 7.93
CA ALA A 140 -8.54 1.70 6.74
C ALA A 140 -7.59 1.93 5.54
N ALA A 141 -6.46 2.60 5.75
CA ALA A 141 -5.44 2.82 4.72
C ALA A 141 -4.89 1.49 4.18
N LEU A 142 -4.61 0.51 5.05
CA LEU A 142 -4.21 -0.85 4.66
C LEU A 142 -5.30 -1.53 3.82
N GLY A 143 -6.56 -1.40 4.22
CA GLY A 143 -7.71 -1.94 3.48
C GLY A 143 -7.82 -1.35 2.07
N PHE A 144 -7.62 -0.04 1.91
CA PHE A 144 -7.59 0.61 0.60
C PHE A 144 -6.41 0.15 -0.26
N GLU A 145 -5.21 0.01 0.31
CA GLU A 145 -4.02 -0.51 -0.38
C GLU A 145 -4.25 -1.93 -0.92
N ILE A 146 -4.75 -2.83 -0.07
CA ILE A 146 -5.11 -4.20 -0.45
C ILE A 146 -6.19 -4.18 -1.53
N SER A 147 -7.24 -3.37 -1.37
CA SER A 147 -8.32 -3.29 -2.36
C SER A 147 -7.81 -2.81 -3.73
N ALA A 148 -6.87 -1.87 -3.77
CA ALA A 148 -6.27 -1.41 -5.02
C ALA A 148 -5.53 -2.53 -5.76
N GLY A 149 -4.73 -3.35 -5.05
CA GLY A 149 -4.06 -4.50 -5.65
C GLY A 149 -5.02 -5.62 -6.06
N TYR A 150 -6.11 -5.83 -5.32
CA TYR A 150 -7.18 -6.74 -5.71
C TYR A 150 -7.85 -6.31 -7.02
N PHE A 151 -8.15 -5.00 -7.19
CA PHE A 151 -8.72 -4.50 -8.43
C PHE A 151 -7.74 -4.50 -9.60
N LEU A 152 -6.42 -4.44 -9.36
CA LEU A 152 -5.41 -4.76 -10.38
C LEU A 152 -5.58 -6.21 -10.83
N LEU A 153 -5.62 -7.17 -9.91
CA LEU A 153 -5.79 -8.59 -10.22
C LEU A 153 -7.08 -8.85 -11.01
N CYS A 154 -8.23 -8.36 -10.53
CA CYS A 154 -9.51 -8.53 -11.22
C CYS A 154 -9.50 -7.87 -12.61
N GLY A 155 -8.91 -6.68 -12.72
CA GLY A 155 -8.76 -6.00 -14.00
C GLY A 155 -7.92 -6.82 -14.98
N MET A 156 -6.82 -7.42 -14.54
CA MET A 156 -5.98 -8.30 -15.35
C MET A 156 -6.73 -9.59 -15.76
N CYS A 157 -7.45 -10.22 -14.83
CA CYS A 157 -8.24 -11.42 -15.11
C CYS A 157 -9.39 -11.18 -16.10
N ASN A 158 -9.97 -9.97 -16.13
CA ASN A 158 -10.98 -9.60 -17.13
C ASN A 158 -10.38 -9.40 -18.52
N VAL A 159 -9.14 -8.94 -18.61
CA VAL A 159 -8.43 -8.78 -19.89
C VAL A 159 -7.94 -10.14 -20.42
N LEU A 160 -7.50 -11.03 -19.52
CA LEU A 160 -7.05 -12.39 -19.82
C LEU A 160 -8.23 -13.37 -19.86
N TYR A 161 -8.97 -13.37 -20.95
CA TYR A 161 -10.09 -14.30 -21.17
C TYR A 161 -9.63 -15.59 -21.89
N GLY A 162 -10.21 -16.74 -21.53
CA GLY A 162 -9.96 -18.04 -22.18
C GLY A 162 -9.41 -19.14 -21.26
N ILE A 163 -9.51 -20.40 -21.72
CA ILE A 163 -9.07 -21.60 -20.99
C ILE A 163 -7.54 -21.64 -20.86
N ALA A 164 -6.83 -21.17 -21.89
CA ALA A 164 -5.36 -21.14 -21.94
C ALA A 164 -4.73 -20.38 -20.75
N PHE A 165 -5.44 -19.36 -20.22
CA PHE A 165 -4.95 -18.52 -19.12
C PHE A 165 -5.53 -18.91 -17.75
N LYS A 166 -6.23 -20.06 -17.63
CA LYS A 166 -6.81 -20.49 -16.35
C LYS A 166 -5.73 -20.69 -15.29
N THR A 167 -4.66 -21.40 -15.62
CA THR A 167 -3.57 -21.70 -14.68
C THR A 167 -2.86 -20.44 -14.21
N ASP A 168 -2.55 -19.51 -15.13
CA ASP A 168 -1.88 -18.25 -14.78
C ASP A 168 -2.76 -17.35 -13.90
N ARG A 169 -4.07 -17.29 -14.16
CA ARG A 169 -5.02 -16.52 -13.31
C ARG A 169 -5.12 -17.10 -11.90
N VAL A 170 -5.16 -18.42 -11.77
CA VAL A 170 -5.16 -19.09 -10.47
C VAL A 170 -3.85 -18.80 -9.72
N LEU A 171 -2.70 -18.90 -10.40
CA LEU A 171 -1.41 -18.59 -9.81
C LEU A 171 -1.35 -17.14 -9.32
N MET A 172 -1.75 -16.17 -10.15
CA MET A 172 -1.81 -14.75 -9.75
C MET A 172 -2.68 -14.53 -8.52
N ALA A 173 -3.85 -15.19 -8.44
CA ALA A 173 -4.75 -15.07 -7.30
C ALA A 173 -4.17 -15.68 -6.01
N ILE A 174 -3.49 -16.83 -6.11
CA ILE A 174 -2.83 -17.48 -4.96
C ILE A 174 -1.70 -16.59 -4.44
N VAL A 175 -0.83 -16.10 -5.33
CA VAL A 175 0.30 -15.25 -4.94
C VAL A 175 -0.20 -13.94 -4.31
N TRP A 176 -1.25 -13.34 -4.90
CA TRP A 176 -1.91 -12.18 -4.33
C TRP A 176 -2.43 -12.44 -2.91
N CYS A 177 -3.13 -13.55 -2.70
CA CYS A 177 -3.65 -13.94 -1.39
C CYS A 177 -2.53 -14.09 -0.35
N LEU A 178 -1.44 -14.78 -0.71
CA LEU A 178 -0.26 -14.92 0.14
C LEU A 178 0.38 -13.56 0.47
N ALA A 179 0.47 -12.66 -0.52
CA ALA A 179 0.99 -11.31 -0.32
C ALA A 179 0.11 -10.49 0.64
N VAL A 180 -1.23 -10.61 0.55
CA VAL A 180 -2.17 -9.95 1.46
C VAL A 180 -2.01 -10.45 2.90
N LEU A 181 -1.99 -11.77 3.10
CA LEU A 181 -1.77 -12.36 4.43
C LEU A 181 -0.44 -11.89 5.02
N CYS A 182 0.63 -11.93 4.22
CA CYS A 182 1.95 -11.47 4.62
C CYS A 182 1.93 -9.96 4.97
N ARG A 183 1.22 -9.14 4.20
CA ARG A 183 1.07 -7.69 4.43
C ARG A 183 0.37 -7.38 5.75
N ILE A 184 -0.68 -8.12 6.08
CA ILE A 184 -1.38 -7.99 7.37
C ILE A 184 -0.43 -8.35 8.52
N VAL A 185 0.34 -9.43 8.39
CA VAL A 185 1.34 -9.81 9.40
C VAL A 185 2.42 -8.73 9.54
N VAL A 186 2.93 -8.18 8.43
CA VAL A 186 3.89 -7.06 8.47
C VAL A 186 3.28 -5.86 9.19
N PHE A 187 2.02 -5.52 8.94
CA PHE A 187 1.36 -4.40 9.62
C PHE A 187 1.30 -4.60 11.14
N VAL A 188 0.81 -5.76 11.59
CA VAL A 188 0.70 -6.08 13.03
C VAL A 188 2.07 -6.13 13.70
N THR A 189 3.04 -6.80 13.09
CA THR A 189 4.40 -6.93 13.65
C THR A 189 5.14 -5.60 13.69
N THR A 190 4.91 -4.73 12.70
CA THR A 190 5.42 -3.34 12.69
C THR A 190 4.77 -2.51 13.80
N TRP A 191 3.46 -2.69 14.03
CA TRP A 191 2.75 -1.97 15.08
C TRP A 191 3.27 -2.33 16.47
N VAL A 192 3.34 -3.63 16.78
CA VAL A 192 3.81 -4.15 18.07
C VAL A 192 5.35 -4.12 18.22
N GLN A 193 6.09 -3.56 17.26
CA GLN A 193 7.54 -3.39 17.30
C GLN A 193 8.34 -4.72 17.38
N LEU A 194 7.85 -5.78 16.75
CA LEU A 194 8.52 -7.08 16.70
C LEU A 194 9.63 -7.10 15.65
N GLY A 195 10.71 -6.34 15.89
CA GLY A 195 11.73 -5.98 14.89
C GLY A 195 12.25 -7.14 14.02
N GLY A 196 12.75 -8.22 14.64
CA GLY A 196 13.30 -9.37 13.91
C GLY A 196 12.26 -10.09 13.05
N LEU A 197 11.06 -10.32 13.60
CA LEU A 197 9.96 -10.96 12.87
C LEU A 197 9.48 -10.06 11.71
N THR A 198 9.34 -8.76 11.97
CA THR A 198 8.95 -7.76 10.98
C THR A 198 9.95 -7.73 9.82
N PHE A 199 11.24 -7.86 10.08
CA PHE A 199 12.27 -7.92 9.04
C PHE A 199 12.10 -9.13 8.12
N VAL A 200 11.92 -10.33 8.70
CA VAL A 200 11.71 -11.58 7.94
C VAL A 200 10.46 -11.48 7.06
N TYR A 201 9.33 -11.04 7.62
CA TYR A 201 8.09 -10.91 6.86
C TYR A 201 8.16 -9.83 5.78
N ASN A 202 8.93 -8.75 5.97
CA ASN A 202 9.17 -7.77 4.91
C ASN A 202 9.93 -8.36 3.71
N ILE A 203 10.92 -9.24 3.95
CA ILE A 203 11.64 -9.95 2.88
C ILE A 203 10.68 -10.87 2.12
N ILE A 204 9.89 -11.66 2.84
CA ILE A 204 8.91 -12.57 2.22
C ILE A 204 7.90 -11.77 1.39
N LEU A 205 7.35 -10.68 1.96
CA LEU A 205 6.40 -9.80 1.29
C LEU A 205 7.01 -9.22 0.01
N PHE A 206 8.25 -8.72 0.07
CA PHE A 206 8.95 -8.16 -1.08
C PHE A 206 9.06 -9.17 -2.23
N TRP A 207 9.47 -10.42 -1.95
CA TRP A 207 9.57 -11.46 -2.96
C TRP A 207 8.21 -11.90 -3.51
N LEU A 208 7.19 -12.02 -2.66
CA LEU A 208 5.82 -12.33 -3.10
C LEU A 208 5.29 -11.26 -4.06
N TRP A 209 5.54 -9.98 -3.77
CA TRP A 209 5.15 -8.89 -4.66
C TRP A 209 5.95 -8.87 -5.96
N ILE A 210 7.27 -9.08 -5.93
CA ILE A 210 8.05 -9.22 -7.16
C ILE A 210 7.51 -10.35 -8.02
N PHE A 211 7.22 -11.51 -7.41
CA PHE A 211 6.68 -12.65 -8.14
C PHE A 211 5.29 -12.36 -8.70
N PHE A 212 4.41 -11.71 -7.93
CA PHE A 212 3.10 -11.27 -8.40
C PHE A 212 3.19 -10.33 -9.61
N LEU A 213 4.05 -9.32 -9.53
CA LEU A 213 4.26 -8.35 -10.61
C LEU A 213 4.94 -9.01 -11.82
N TYR A 214 5.83 -9.98 -11.60
CA TYR A 214 6.41 -10.80 -12.66
C TYR A 214 5.35 -11.63 -13.40
N CYS A 215 4.42 -12.27 -12.69
CA CYS A 215 3.30 -12.99 -13.32
C CYS A 215 2.47 -12.07 -14.23
N ILE A 216 2.21 -10.83 -13.79
CA ILE A 216 1.50 -9.83 -14.60
C ILE A 216 2.36 -9.40 -15.81
N TRP A 217 3.65 -9.16 -15.60
CA TRP A 217 4.57 -8.75 -16.66
C TRP A 217 4.71 -9.81 -17.75
N LYS A 218 4.82 -11.09 -17.37
CA LYS A 218 4.90 -12.22 -18.30
C LYS A 218 3.71 -12.25 -19.27
N LEU A 219 2.56 -11.72 -18.85
CA LEU A 219 1.31 -11.69 -19.62
C LEU A 219 1.06 -10.35 -20.33
N ASN A 220 2.03 -9.43 -20.30
CA ASN A 220 1.90 -8.06 -20.80
C ASN A 220 1.49 -8.00 -22.28
N GLU A 221 2.08 -8.84 -23.14
CA GLU A 221 1.80 -8.86 -24.59
C GLU A 221 0.34 -9.17 -24.93
N PHE A 222 -0.31 -10.01 -24.12
CA PHE A 222 -1.75 -10.31 -24.24
C PHE A 222 -2.62 -9.20 -23.68
N ILE A 223 -2.23 -8.61 -22.54
CA ILE A 223 -2.95 -7.52 -21.89
C ILE A 223 -3.05 -6.29 -22.81
N THR A 224 -2.03 -6.10 -23.63
CA THR A 224 -1.90 -4.96 -24.52
C THR A 224 -2.46 -5.26 -25.92
N GLY A 225 -2.56 -6.55 -26.31
CA GLY A 225 -3.21 -7.03 -27.52
C GLY A 225 -2.29 -7.22 -28.72
N GLU A 226 -1.00 -7.54 -28.50
CA GLU A 226 0.00 -7.75 -29.56
C GLU A 226 -0.21 -9.08 -30.29
N ILE A 227 -0.80 -10.06 -29.60
CA ILE A 227 -1.21 -11.33 -30.17
C ILE A 227 -2.69 -11.19 -30.51
N SER A 228 -2.97 -10.66 -31.72
CA SER A 228 -4.16 -11.12 -32.45
C SER A 228 -4.07 -12.64 -32.46
N MET A 229 -5.12 -13.34 -32.03
CA MET A 229 -5.17 -14.79 -32.16
C MET A 229 -4.75 -15.14 -33.60
N LYS A 230 -3.54 -15.67 -33.73
CA LYS A 230 -3.12 -16.38 -34.93
C LYS A 230 -3.71 -17.76 -34.76
N ASP A 231 -5.00 -17.84 -35.05
CA ASP A 231 -5.68 -19.03 -35.52
C ASP A 231 -6.55 -18.58 -36.70
#